data_AF-A0AAV3YKY4-F1
#
_entry.id   AF-A0AAV3YKY4-F1
#
_cell.length_a   1.000
_cell.length_b   1.000
_cell.length_c   1.000
_cell.angle_alpha   90.00
_cell.angle_beta   90.00
_cell.angle_gamma   90.00
#
_symmetry.space_group_name_H-M   'P 1'
#
loop_
_entity.id
_entity.type
_entity.pdbx_description
1 polymer ?
#
loop_
_entity_poly.entity_id
_entity_poly.type
_entity_poly.pdbx_seq_one_letter_code
_entity_poly.pdbx_strand_id
1 'polypeptide(L)'
;MEKKLSLKPEDNNLSPASYYVFQSSFSNGGNKLLPEKAEIQRLQVQLQQISEKNHPKLLAELREEIRHLKEENRVLQQSVSLAQGKQQRQAHQSFQNGAETEPGWVTVAKTLENNEETASLMLYPDSPLMKRIDELQNTNAKLFKANKDWHTKWEALRQSKQTEQEQLVSQLKDSEETNRRLKSEILSLENKLREEGEKVRNSKLKEKDAEIALLKNQLTLFMQDFEKEKKEKTVYKEQLRAKDSTKFHLEDKLQSLETELQVKDNQLKASLKQLEILQQKIVGLKNELREEKRKAAANRQLYQSGVPTAFYPSNAGKPYSTLSSSQFALGPRRGPEELPGAWTCPDCTYINYPDRTVCDICGLTKSLGAESLQYETGELQSRGNPQLNMGRNVPDRASDVEVDSA
;
A
#
# COMPACT_ATOMS: atom_id res chain seq x y z
N MET A 1 41.70 4.84 -27.26
CA MET A 1 41.86 6.30 -27.07
C MET A 1 41.59 6.61 -25.61
N GLU A 2 42.63 6.45 -24.80
CA GLU A 2 42.62 6.69 -23.36
C GLU A 2 42.79 8.20 -23.12
N LYS A 3 41.81 8.83 -22.47
CA LYS A 3 41.95 10.21 -22.00
C LYS A 3 42.56 10.19 -20.59
N LYS A 4 43.88 10.32 -20.52
CA LYS A 4 44.58 10.83 -19.34
C LYS A 4 44.25 12.32 -19.20
N LEU A 5 43.65 12.71 -18.09
CA LEU A 5 43.54 14.10 -17.66
C LEU A 5 44.21 14.23 -16.30
N SER A 6 45.33 14.94 -16.37
CA SER A 6 46.22 15.35 -15.30
C SER A 6 45.54 16.38 -14.41
N LEU A 7 45.61 16.19 -13.08
CA LEU A 7 45.28 17.22 -12.10
C LEU A 7 46.47 17.40 -11.15
N LYS A 8 46.82 18.68 -10.97
CA LYS A 8 47.96 19.24 -10.24
C LYS A 8 47.88 18.95 -8.72
N PRO A 9 49.01 19.00 -8.00
CA PRO A 9 49.00 19.07 -6.55
C PRO A 9 48.78 20.54 -6.11
N GLU A 10 47.81 20.77 -5.22
CA GLU A 10 47.69 22.04 -4.50
C GLU A 10 48.10 21.85 -3.04
N ASP A 11 48.74 22.91 -2.55
CA ASP A 11 49.52 23.04 -1.34
C ASP A 11 48.70 22.94 -0.05
N ASN A 12 49.07 21.99 0.82
CA ASN A 12 48.67 22.00 2.23
C ASN A 12 49.85 22.51 3.08
N ASN A 13 49.86 23.83 3.28
CA ASN A 13 50.64 24.48 4.33
C ASN A 13 49.93 24.29 5.68
N LEU A 14 50.34 23.28 6.44
CA LEU A 14 50.14 23.24 7.89
C LEU A 14 51.48 22.91 8.57
N SER A 15 51.94 23.88 9.35
CA SER A 15 53.17 23.88 10.13
C SER A 15 53.23 22.74 11.16
N PRO A 16 54.40 22.11 11.38
CA PRO A 16 54.57 21.04 12.35
C PRO A 16 55.04 21.61 13.70
N ALA A 17 54.23 21.46 14.74
CA ALA A 17 54.66 21.79 16.10
C ALA A 17 54.28 20.68 17.11
N SER A 18 55.35 20.08 17.64
CA SER A 18 55.49 19.36 18.91
C SER A 18 54.64 18.12 19.17
N TYR A 19 55.11 16.99 18.63
CA TYR A 19 55.06 15.72 19.37
C TYR A 19 56.04 15.82 20.56
N TYR A 20 55.53 16.02 21.77
CA TYR A 20 56.28 15.66 22.97
C TYR A 20 55.98 14.21 23.33
N VAL A 21 56.99 13.39 23.07
CA VAL A 21 57.16 12.04 23.63
C VAL A 21 57.34 12.22 25.15
N PHE A 22 56.42 11.68 25.95
CA PHE A 22 56.68 11.40 27.36
C PHE A 22 56.99 9.91 27.50
N GLN A 23 58.27 9.59 27.46
CA GLN A 23 58.79 8.37 28.08
C GLN A 23 58.83 8.64 29.59
N SER A 24 58.00 7.93 30.36
CA SER A 24 58.29 7.67 31.77
C SER A 24 58.43 6.17 31.97
N SER A 25 59.64 5.79 32.34
CA SER A 25 60.09 4.45 32.69
C SER A 25 59.32 3.96 33.91
N PHE A 26 58.56 2.88 33.76
CA PHE A 26 58.21 2.00 34.87
C PHE A 26 58.55 0.57 34.51
N SER A 27 59.54 0.06 35.23
CA SER A 27 60.06 -1.29 35.17
C SER A 27 59.03 -2.30 35.67
N ASN A 28 58.92 -3.40 34.93
CA ASN A 28 58.51 -4.75 35.34
C ASN A 28 57.15 -4.97 36.00
N GLY A 29 56.22 -5.50 35.21
CA GLY A 29 55.11 -6.31 35.71
C GLY A 29 54.02 -6.60 34.67
N GLY A 30 54.24 -7.58 33.79
CA GLY A 30 53.15 -8.35 33.16
C GLY A 30 52.40 -7.70 31.99
N ASN A 31 53.00 -7.79 30.80
CA ASN A 31 52.33 -7.58 29.52
C ASN A 31 51.17 -8.57 29.31
N LYS A 32 49.92 -8.10 29.47
CA LYS A 32 48.73 -8.70 28.82
C LYS A 32 47.60 -7.70 28.48
N LEU A 33 47.79 -6.40 28.73
CA LEU A 33 46.71 -5.37 28.65
C LEU A 33 46.74 -4.47 27.41
N LEU A 34 47.53 -4.81 26.38
CA LEU A 34 47.70 -3.98 25.18
C LEU A 34 46.61 -4.13 24.09
N PRO A 35 46.00 -5.31 23.85
CA PRO A 35 44.92 -5.44 22.87
C PRO A 35 43.61 -4.82 23.38
N GLU A 36 43.28 -5.04 24.66
CA GLU A 36 42.01 -4.61 25.26
C GLU A 36 41.92 -3.08 25.41
N LYS A 37 43.04 -2.39 25.70
CA LYS A 37 43.05 -0.92 25.70
C LYS A 37 42.82 -0.32 24.32
N ALA A 38 43.37 -0.94 23.27
CA ALA A 38 43.16 -0.50 21.89
C ALA A 38 41.72 -0.80 21.43
N GLU A 39 41.12 -1.89 21.90
CA GLU A 39 39.74 -2.26 21.61
C GLU A 39 38.74 -1.38 22.37
N ILE A 40 39.00 -1.06 23.63
CA ILE A 40 38.21 -0.08 24.42
C ILE A 40 38.30 1.31 23.77
N GLN A 41 39.47 1.73 23.27
CA GLN A 41 39.58 2.99 22.53
C GLN A 41 38.82 2.96 21.21
N ARG A 42 38.85 1.86 20.46
CA ARG A 42 38.05 1.72 19.22
C ARG A 42 36.55 1.76 19.50
N LEU A 43 36.09 1.06 20.54
CA LEU A 43 34.69 1.04 20.95
C LEU A 43 34.22 2.41 21.47
N GLN A 44 35.07 3.15 22.20
CA GLN A 44 34.78 4.53 22.60
C GLN A 44 34.64 5.48 21.41
N VAL A 45 35.51 5.34 20.40
CA VAL A 45 35.42 6.14 19.17
C VAL A 45 34.16 5.81 18.37
N GLN A 46 33.76 4.53 18.29
CA GLN A 46 32.52 4.11 17.62
C GLN A 46 31.26 4.60 18.35
N LEU A 47 31.23 4.54 19.68
CA LEU A 47 30.14 5.09 20.51
C LEU A 47 30.02 6.62 20.35
N GLN A 48 31.15 7.31 20.21
CA GLN A 48 31.17 8.75 20.00
C GLN A 48 30.66 9.14 18.60
N GLN A 49 30.97 8.34 17.58
CA GLN A 49 30.44 8.51 16.21
C GLN A 49 28.93 8.22 16.09
N ILE A 50 28.41 7.27 16.86
CA ILE A 50 26.98 6.92 16.87
C ILE A 50 26.14 7.97 17.63
N SER A 51 26.67 8.52 18.73
CA SER A 51 25.97 9.54 19.52
C SER A 51 25.96 10.93 18.85
N GLU A 52 26.99 11.27 18.05
CA GLU A 52 27.02 12.51 17.25
C GLU A 52 25.91 12.59 16.20
N LYS A 53 25.43 11.46 15.67
CA LYS A 53 24.37 11.43 14.65
C LYS A 53 22.95 11.61 15.20
N ASN A 54 22.71 11.30 16.48
CA ASN A 54 21.35 11.28 17.03
C ASN A 54 21.05 12.38 18.06
N HIS A 55 22.03 12.91 18.81
CA HIS A 55 21.78 14.01 19.77
C HIS A 55 23.03 14.91 20.00
N PRO A 56 23.36 15.83 19.06
CA PRO A 56 24.58 16.64 19.13
C PRO A 56 24.62 17.60 20.33
N LYS A 57 23.46 18.04 20.84
CA LYS A 57 23.38 18.92 22.02
C LYS A 57 23.79 18.21 23.31
N LEU A 58 23.26 17.01 23.55
CA LEU A 58 23.59 16.21 24.73
C LEU A 58 25.09 15.83 24.76
N LEU A 59 25.66 15.60 23.58
CA LEU A 59 27.08 15.30 23.45
C LEU A 59 27.99 16.51 23.71
N ALA A 60 27.54 17.72 23.35
CA ALA A 60 28.24 18.96 23.70
C ALA A 60 28.21 19.20 25.21
N GLU A 61 27.07 18.97 25.86
CA GLU A 61 26.92 19.08 27.32
C GLU A 61 27.82 18.09 28.07
N LEU A 62 27.82 16.81 27.67
CA LEU A 62 28.74 15.81 28.24
C LEU A 62 30.22 16.14 28.02
N ARG A 63 30.57 16.75 26.89
CA ARG A 63 31.94 17.19 26.61
C ARG A 63 32.37 18.34 27.53
N GLU A 64 31.47 19.26 27.85
CA GLU A 64 31.76 20.32 28.82
C GLU A 64 31.86 19.78 30.24
N GLU A 65 30.99 18.86 30.62
CA GLU A 65 31.04 18.24 31.95
C GLU A 65 32.33 17.45 32.16
N ILE A 66 32.78 16.69 31.15
CA ILE A 66 34.08 16.01 31.19
C ILE A 66 35.24 17.02 31.30
N ARG A 67 35.13 18.19 30.66
CA ARG A 67 36.17 19.23 30.76
C ARG A 67 36.21 19.83 32.16
N HIS A 68 35.05 20.11 32.75
CA HIS A 68 34.94 20.61 34.11
C HIS A 68 35.54 19.62 35.12
N LEU A 69 35.16 18.34 35.03
CA LEU A 69 35.67 17.28 35.92
C LEU A 69 37.19 17.07 35.80
N LYS A 70 37.77 17.28 34.62
CA LYS A 70 39.23 17.23 34.42
C LYS A 70 39.92 18.42 35.08
N GLU A 71 39.35 19.61 34.99
CA GLU A 71 39.92 20.79 35.63
C GLU A 71 39.84 20.71 37.15
N GLU A 72 38.71 20.23 37.68
CA GLU A 72 38.54 19.99 39.12
C GLU A 72 39.56 18.95 39.63
N ASN A 73 39.75 17.84 38.90
CA ASN A 73 40.80 16.87 39.23
C ASN A 73 42.20 17.48 39.20
N ARG A 74 42.49 18.37 38.24
CA ARG A 74 43.79 19.07 38.16
C ARG A 74 44.02 19.94 39.39
N VAL A 75 42.99 20.67 39.82
CA VAL A 75 43.04 21.51 41.03
C VAL A 75 43.22 20.64 42.29
N LEU A 76 42.52 19.52 42.40
CA LEU A 76 42.68 18.57 43.51
C LEU A 76 44.08 17.94 43.53
N GLN A 77 44.64 17.56 42.39
CA GLN A 77 46.01 17.05 42.32
C GLN A 77 47.02 18.13 42.74
N GLN A 78 46.80 19.38 42.36
CA GLN A 78 47.64 20.50 42.77
C GLN A 78 47.54 20.76 44.29
N SER A 79 46.34 20.67 44.88
CA SER A 79 46.15 20.85 46.31
C SER A 79 46.77 19.71 47.13
N VAL A 80 46.66 18.46 46.66
CA VAL A 80 47.33 17.30 47.27
C VAL A 80 48.84 17.43 47.21
N SER A 81 49.41 17.85 46.06
CA SER A 81 50.85 18.09 45.92
C SER A 81 51.35 19.19 46.86
N LEU A 82 50.59 20.29 46.99
CA LEU A 82 50.90 21.36 47.94
C LEU A 82 50.81 20.90 49.41
N ALA A 83 49.82 20.07 49.75
CA ALA A 83 49.68 19.49 51.08
C ALA A 83 50.85 18.54 51.42
N GLN A 84 51.23 17.67 50.47
CA GLN A 84 52.38 16.78 50.60
C GLN A 84 53.69 17.57 50.73
N GLY A 85 53.86 18.65 49.95
CA GLY A 85 55.02 19.54 50.06
C GLY A 85 55.10 20.26 51.40
N LYS A 86 53.97 20.68 51.99
CA LYS A 86 53.91 21.25 53.35
C LYS A 86 54.27 20.20 54.40
N GLN A 87 53.78 18.98 54.27
CA GLN A 87 54.06 17.88 55.19
C GLN A 87 55.55 17.48 55.14
N GLN A 88 56.17 17.45 53.95
CA GLN A 88 57.61 17.22 53.80
C GLN A 88 58.47 18.37 54.35
N ARG A 89 58.04 19.64 54.19
CA ARG A 89 58.74 20.78 54.81
C ARG A 89 58.63 20.78 56.33
N GLN A 90 57.46 20.43 56.88
CA GLN A 90 57.29 20.24 58.33
C GLN A 90 58.16 19.09 58.84
N ALA A 91 58.23 17.96 58.11
CA ALA A 91 59.11 16.85 58.43
C ALA A 91 60.60 17.24 58.37
N HIS A 92 61.03 18.04 57.37
CA HIS A 92 62.41 18.53 57.29
C HIS A 92 62.75 19.62 58.32
N GLN A 93 61.82 20.49 58.70
CA GLN A 93 62.01 21.42 59.83
C GLN A 93 62.12 20.67 61.17
N SER A 94 61.41 19.55 61.30
CA SER A 94 61.52 18.65 62.47
C SER A 94 62.87 17.91 62.51
N PHE A 95 63.52 17.71 61.36
CA PHE A 95 64.79 16.99 61.24
C PHE A 95 66.02 17.90 61.32
N GLN A 96 65.90 19.19 60.92
CA GLN A 96 66.97 20.18 61.06
C GLN A 96 67.06 20.82 62.45
N ASN A 97 65.95 20.83 63.19
CA ASN A 97 65.96 21.18 64.61
C ASN A 97 66.05 19.89 65.43
N GLY A 98 67.25 19.34 65.57
CA GLY A 98 67.50 18.19 66.42
C GLY A 98 67.05 18.46 67.86
N ALA A 99 65.89 17.91 68.22
CA ALA A 99 65.48 17.71 69.59
C ALA A 99 64.42 16.59 69.60
N GLU A 100 64.86 15.39 69.97
CA GLU A 100 63.98 14.41 70.57
C GLU A 100 63.40 15.04 71.84
N THR A 101 62.18 15.56 71.75
CA THR A 101 61.36 15.78 72.94
C THR A 101 59.98 15.22 72.66
N GLU A 102 59.69 14.10 73.32
CA GLU A 102 58.33 13.68 73.64
C GLU A 102 57.50 14.90 74.08
N PRO A 103 56.17 14.93 73.86
CA PRO A 103 55.30 15.94 74.43
C PRO A 103 55.26 15.76 75.95
N GLY A 104 56.25 16.35 76.62
CA GLY A 104 56.30 16.49 78.05
C GLY A 104 55.12 17.35 78.48
N TRP A 105 54.06 16.69 78.93
CA TRP A 105 53.12 17.30 79.86
C TRP A 105 53.92 17.67 81.10
N VAL A 106 54.46 18.90 81.12
CA VAL A 106 54.99 19.51 82.33
C VAL A 106 53.80 19.72 83.25
N THR A 107 53.58 18.75 84.14
CA THR A 107 52.69 18.96 85.27
C THR A 107 53.34 20.01 86.17
N VAL A 108 52.56 21.04 86.51
CA VAL A 108 52.92 22.18 87.38
C VAL A 108 53.53 21.75 88.73
N ALA A 109 53.42 20.47 89.09
CA ALA A 109 54.00 19.88 90.29
C ALA A 109 55.53 20.07 90.40
N LYS A 110 56.28 20.10 89.29
CA LYS A 110 57.75 20.09 89.35
C LYS A 110 58.42 21.46 89.53
N THR A 111 57.66 22.55 89.55
CA THR A 111 58.15 23.92 89.81
C THR A 111 57.80 24.46 91.21
N LEU A 112 57.10 23.68 92.04
CA LEU A 112 56.67 24.12 93.38
C LEU A 112 57.66 23.78 94.50
N GLU A 113 58.70 22.98 94.24
CA GLU A 113 59.63 22.55 95.29
C GLU A 113 60.71 23.58 95.65
N ASN A 114 60.85 24.70 94.91
CA ASN A 114 61.92 25.69 95.13
C ASN A 114 61.46 27.15 95.33
N ASN A 115 60.21 27.42 95.67
CA ASN A 115 59.76 28.78 96.02
C ASN A 115 58.65 28.76 97.09
N GLU A 116 59.02 28.64 98.36
CA GLU A 116 58.08 28.73 99.50
C GLU A 116 57.28 30.05 99.51
N GLU A 117 57.86 31.15 98.99
CA GLU A 117 57.17 32.44 98.87
C GLU A 117 56.03 32.43 97.84
N THR A 118 56.12 31.61 96.79
CA THR A 118 55.03 31.48 95.81
C THR A 118 53.91 30.56 96.29
N ALA A 119 54.21 29.58 97.14
CA ALA A 119 53.22 28.70 97.74
C ALA A 119 52.31 29.44 98.74
N SER A 120 52.85 30.41 99.49
CA SER A 120 52.06 31.25 100.40
C SER A 120 51.14 32.25 99.68
N LEU A 121 51.47 32.68 98.45
CA LEU A 121 50.61 33.56 97.65
C LEU A 121 49.49 32.80 96.89
N MET A 122 49.60 31.47 96.77
CA MET A 122 48.61 30.61 96.11
C MET A 122 47.44 30.18 97.00
N LEU A 123 47.52 30.40 98.31
CA LEU A 123 46.49 29.97 99.28
C LEU A 123 45.44 31.04 99.60
N TYR A 124 45.51 32.22 98.99
CA TYR A 124 44.51 33.27 99.17
C TYR A 124 43.42 33.19 98.09
N PRO A 125 42.13 33.01 98.46
CA PRO A 125 41.01 32.93 97.52
C PRO A 125 40.92 34.11 96.55
N ASP A 126 41.43 35.29 96.95
CA ASP A 126 41.35 36.53 96.17
C ASP A 126 42.60 36.85 95.34
N SER A 127 43.57 35.93 95.24
CA SER A 127 44.75 36.10 94.40
C SER A 127 44.38 36.27 92.92
N PRO A 128 44.99 37.21 92.17
CA PRO A 128 44.78 37.35 90.72
C PRO A 128 44.98 36.04 89.93
N LEU A 129 45.88 35.17 90.41
CA LEU A 129 46.10 33.85 89.82
C LEU A 129 44.90 32.92 90.02
N MET A 130 44.28 32.91 91.21
CA MET A 130 43.12 32.06 91.49
C MET A 130 41.89 32.50 90.67
N LYS A 131 41.66 33.82 90.57
CA LYS A 131 40.63 34.38 89.67
C LYS A 131 40.85 33.95 88.23
N ARG A 132 42.10 33.94 87.77
CA ARG A 132 42.45 33.47 86.41
C ARG A 132 42.21 31.98 86.23
N ILE A 133 42.49 31.16 87.25
CA ILE A 133 42.20 29.72 87.24
C ILE A 133 40.68 29.49 87.15
N ASP A 134 39.88 30.22 87.93
CA ASP A 134 38.41 30.12 87.88
C ASP A 134 37.84 30.54 86.52
N GLU A 135 38.37 31.61 85.92
CA GLU A 135 38.03 32.02 84.56
C GLU A 135 38.35 30.92 83.54
N LEU A 136 39.52 30.30 83.64
CA LEU A 136 39.94 29.21 82.76
C LEU A 136 39.06 27.96 82.97
N GLN A 137 38.71 27.63 84.22
CA GLN A 137 37.80 26.53 84.51
C GLN A 137 36.39 26.78 83.95
N ASN A 138 35.87 28.00 84.09
CA ASN A 138 34.57 28.39 83.55
C ASN A 138 34.56 28.40 82.01
N THR A 139 35.62 28.92 81.37
CA THR A 139 35.75 28.87 79.90
C THR A 139 35.87 27.43 79.41
N ASN A 140 36.63 26.57 80.10
CA ASN A 140 36.73 25.16 79.77
C ASN A 140 35.36 24.45 79.91
N ALA A 141 34.61 24.72 80.98
CA ALA A 141 33.25 24.20 81.16
C ALA A 141 32.29 24.64 80.03
N LYS A 142 32.37 25.90 79.60
CA LYS A 142 31.60 26.41 78.44
C LYS A 142 31.99 25.70 77.14
N LEU A 143 33.29 25.49 76.91
CA LEU A 143 33.79 24.77 75.73
C LEU A 143 33.34 23.31 75.73
N PHE A 144 33.41 22.61 76.86
CA PHE A 144 32.90 21.25 77.00
C PHE A 144 31.41 21.17 76.67
N LYS A 145 30.61 22.11 77.19
CA LYS A 145 29.18 22.17 76.87
C LYS A 145 28.95 22.42 75.37
N ALA A 146 29.63 23.40 74.78
CA ALA A 146 29.53 23.70 73.37
C ALA A 146 29.94 22.52 72.47
N ASN A 147 31.01 21.81 72.85
CA ASN A 147 31.46 20.62 72.13
C ASN A 147 30.42 19.49 72.23
N LYS A 148 29.84 19.27 73.41
CA LYS A 148 28.75 18.29 73.60
C LYS A 148 27.52 18.64 72.75
N ASP A 149 27.11 19.90 72.74
CA ASP A 149 25.97 20.38 71.94
C ASP A 149 26.24 20.24 70.44
N TRP A 150 27.48 20.55 70.00
CA TRP A 150 27.90 20.37 68.62
C TRP A 150 27.87 18.90 68.21
N HIS A 151 28.44 18.00 69.01
CA HIS A 151 28.39 16.55 68.75
C HIS A 151 26.95 16.03 68.67
N THR A 152 26.08 16.49 69.57
CA THR A 152 24.65 16.08 69.58
C THR A 152 23.95 16.53 68.29
N LYS A 153 24.18 17.79 67.86
CA LYS A 153 23.60 18.32 66.61
C LYS A 153 24.16 17.61 65.38
N TRP A 154 25.47 17.35 65.36
CA TRP A 154 26.12 16.65 64.27
C TRP A 154 25.61 15.22 64.14
N GLU A 155 25.46 14.50 65.25
CA GLU A 155 24.94 13.13 65.26
C GLU A 155 23.47 13.10 64.82
N ALA A 156 22.64 14.05 65.29
CA ALA A 156 21.26 14.17 64.84
C ALA A 156 21.16 14.45 63.33
N LEU A 157 22.00 15.34 62.79
CA LEU A 157 22.04 15.63 61.35
C LEU A 157 22.50 14.41 60.55
N ARG A 158 23.51 13.69 61.04
CA ARG A 158 24.01 12.46 60.42
C ARG A 158 22.92 11.40 60.35
N GLN A 159 22.19 11.17 61.45
CA GLN A 159 21.08 10.22 61.50
C GLN A 159 19.95 10.65 60.57
N SER A 160 19.57 11.93 60.58
CA SER A 160 18.55 12.46 59.66
C SER A 160 18.94 12.23 58.19
N LYS A 161 20.18 12.53 57.82
CA LYS A 161 20.68 12.28 56.45
C LYS A 161 20.73 10.80 56.10
N GLN A 162 21.10 9.94 57.04
CA GLN A 162 21.07 8.50 56.84
C GLN A 162 19.64 7.99 56.60
N THR A 163 18.65 8.45 57.39
CA THR A 163 17.25 8.05 57.19
C THR A 163 16.68 8.55 55.85
N GLU A 164 17.04 9.77 55.43
CA GLU A 164 16.66 10.31 54.13
C GLU A 164 17.26 9.47 52.99
N GLN A 165 18.54 9.08 53.11
CA GLN A 165 19.19 8.20 52.15
C GLN A 165 18.52 6.82 52.09
N GLU A 166 18.18 6.22 53.23
CA GLU A 166 17.48 4.93 53.29
C GLU A 166 16.09 5.01 52.64
N GLN A 167 15.35 6.10 52.86
CA GLN A 167 14.06 6.33 52.21
C GLN A 167 14.19 6.46 50.69
N LEU A 168 15.15 7.24 50.20
CA LEU A 168 15.41 7.39 48.77
C LEU A 168 15.81 6.08 48.11
N VAL A 169 16.65 5.27 48.78
CA VAL A 169 17.04 3.94 48.30
C VAL A 169 15.83 3.01 48.23
N SER A 170 14.93 3.05 49.23
CA SER A 170 13.69 2.28 49.19
C SER A 170 12.79 2.68 48.01
N GLN A 171 12.57 3.99 47.82
CA GLN A 171 11.77 4.50 46.70
C GLN A 171 12.36 4.15 45.34
N LEU A 172 13.70 4.19 45.21
CA LEU A 172 14.39 3.78 43.99
C LEU A 172 14.15 2.30 43.71
N LYS A 173 14.25 1.45 44.73
CA LYS A 173 14.02 0.00 44.60
C LYS A 173 12.59 -0.32 44.15
N ASP A 174 11.60 0.35 44.72
CA ASP A 174 10.19 0.20 44.32
C ASP A 174 9.98 0.66 42.87
N SER A 175 10.62 1.76 42.48
CA SER A 175 10.61 2.27 41.10
C SER A 175 11.32 1.33 40.12
N GLU A 176 12.38 0.65 40.54
CA GLU A 176 13.07 -0.37 39.74
C GLU A 176 12.21 -1.62 39.54
N GLU A 177 11.49 -2.05 40.58
CA GLU A 177 10.60 -3.21 40.50
C GLU A 177 9.40 -2.95 39.60
N THR A 178 8.78 -1.77 39.70
CA THR A 178 7.70 -1.35 38.79
C THR A 178 8.20 -1.26 37.35
N ASN A 179 9.39 -0.70 37.11
CA ASN A 179 10.01 -0.69 35.78
C ASN A 179 10.26 -2.11 35.25
N ARG A 180 10.71 -3.05 36.09
CA ARG A 180 10.90 -4.46 35.69
C ARG A 180 9.57 -5.10 35.30
N ARG A 181 8.51 -4.85 36.08
CA ARG A 181 7.15 -5.36 35.79
C ARG A 181 6.62 -4.81 34.46
N LEU A 182 6.70 -3.49 34.25
CA LEU A 182 6.25 -2.84 33.02
C LEU A 182 7.03 -3.35 31.80
N LYS A 183 8.35 -3.54 31.92
CA LYS A 183 9.16 -4.14 30.84
C LYS A 183 8.69 -5.55 30.47
N SER A 184 8.36 -6.38 31.48
CA SER A 184 7.81 -7.72 31.22
C SER A 184 6.44 -7.68 30.55
N GLU A 185 5.60 -6.71 30.92
CA GLU A 185 4.28 -6.53 30.32
C GLU A 185 4.37 -6.06 28.88
N ILE A 186 5.25 -5.11 28.58
CA ILE A 186 5.54 -4.65 27.22
C ILE A 186 5.98 -5.83 26.34
N LEU A 187 6.93 -6.66 26.80
CA LEU A 187 7.38 -7.83 26.05
C LEU A 187 6.24 -8.83 25.77
N SER A 188 5.33 -9.02 26.73
CA SER A 188 4.16 -9.88 26.56
C SER A 188 3.19 -9.33 25.51
N LEU A 189 2.93 -8.01 25.54
CA LEU A 189 2.08 -7.34 24.57
C LEU A 189 2.69 -7.33 23.16
N GLU A 190 4.00 -7.12 23.05
CA GLU A 190 4.72 -7.20 21.77
C GLU A 190 4.62 -8.60 21.14
N ASN A 191 4.71 -9.66 21.94
CA ASN A 191 4.54 -11.03 21.46
C ASN A 191 3.10 -11.29 21.00
N LYS A 192 2.10 -10.87 21.78
CA LYS A 192 0.69 -10.98 21.38
C LYS A 192 0.39 -10.23 20.09
N LEU A 193 0.93 -9.02 19.94
CA LEU A 193 0.77 -8.23 18.73
C LEU A 193 1.38 -8.93 17.51
N ARG A 194 2.55 -9.57 17.70
CA ARG A 194 3.21 -10.36 16.66
C ARG A 194 2.38 -11.57 16.24
N GLU A 195 1.88 -12.33 17.21
CA GLU A 195 1.03 -13.51 16.96
C GLU A 195 -0.27 -13.14 16.23
N GLU A 196 -0.96 -12.08 16.68
CA GLU A 196 -2.15 -11.58 16.00
C GLU A 196 -1.82 -11.08 14.58
N GLY A 197 -0.71 -10.37 14.41
CA GLY A 197 -0.23 -9.95 13.11
C GLY A 197 0.05 -11.12 12.15
N GLU A 198 0.58 -12.23 12.65
CA GLU A 198 0.79 -13.47 11.90
C GLU A 198 -0.51 -14.18 11.57
N LYS A 199 -1.46 -14.27 12.51
CA LYS A 199 -2.80 -14.85 12.26
C LYS A 199 -3.52 -14.09 11.16
N VAL A 200 -3.53 -12.76 11.20
CA VAL A 200 -4.16 -11.92 10.18
C VAL A 200 -3.48 -12.10 8.83
N ARG A 201 -2.14 -12.12 8.79
CA ARG A 201 -1.38 -12.38 7.55
C ARG A 201 -1.71 -13.74 6.96
N ASN A 202 -1.74 -14.80 7.79
CA ASN A 202 -2.04 -16.15 7.36
C ASN A 202 -3.49 -16.30 6.87
N SER A 203 -4.44 -15.63 7.53
CA SER A 203 -5.84 -15.60 7.09
C SER A 203 -5.99 -14.96 5.71
N LYS A 204 -5.39 -13.77 5.52
CA LYS A 204 -5.39 -13.07 4.23
C LYS A 204 -4.69 -13.87 3.13
N LEU A 205 -3.58 -14.55 3.45
CA LEU A 205 -2.89 -15.40 2.49
C LEU A 205 -3.77 -16.57 2.04
N LYS A 206 -4.45 -17.25 2.98
CA LYS A 206 -5.40 -18.33 2.67
C LYS A 206 -6.56 -17.85 1.80
N GLU A 207 -7.10 -16.67 2.07
CA GLU A 207 -8.16 -16.06 1.25
C GLU A 207 -7.67 -15.81 -0.18
N LYS A 208 -6.46 -15.25 -0.34
CA LYS A 208 -5.85 -15.01 -1.65
C LYS A 208 -5.52 -16.31 -2.38
N ASP A 209 -5.05 -17.33 -1.69
CA ASP A 209 -4.81 -18.66 -2.26
C ASP A 209 -6.12 -19.30 -2.77
N ALA A 210 -7.22 -19.13 -2.03
CA ALA A 210 -8.54 -19.59 -2.46
C ALA A 210 -9.05 -18.83 -3.70
N GLU A 211 -8.85 -17.51 -3.75
CA GLU A 211 -9.18 -16.68 -4.92
C GLU A 211 -8.37 -17.10 -6.16
N ILE A 212 -7.06 -17.32 -6.00
CA ILE A 212 -6.19 -17.83 -7.07
C ILE A 212 -6.64 -19.22 -7.53
N ALA A 213 -7.03 -20.11 -6.62
CA ALA A 213 -7.54 -21.43 -6.98
C ALA A 213 -8.84 -21.34 -7.79
N LEU A 214 -9.77 -20.46 -7.41
CA LEU A 214 -11.01 -20.24 -8.16
C LEU A 214 -10.73 -19.71 -9.57
N LEU A 215 -9.85 -18.72 -9.70
CA LEU A 215 -9.46 -18.15 -11.00
C LEU A 215 -8.77 -19.19 -11.90
N LYS A 216 -7.92 -20.05 -11.33
CA LYS A 216 -7.30 -21.18 -12.06
C LYS A 216 -8.36 -22.17 -12.58
N ASN A 217 -9.36 -22.48 -11.76
CA ASN A 217 -10.47 -23.34 -12.17
C ASN A 217 -11.29 -22.70 -13.30
N GLN A 218 -11.64 -21.42 -13.18
CA GLN A 218 -12.34 -20.68 -14.24
C GLN A 218 -11.54 -20.66 -15.54
N LEU A 219 -10.24 -20.36 -15.48
CA LEU A 219 -9.38 -20.37 -16.66
C LEU A 219 -9.35 -21.76 -17.32
N THR A 220 -9.32 -22.82 -16.52
CA THR A 220 -9.35 -24.20 -17.04
C THR A 220 -10.65 -24.49 -17.77
N LEU A 221 -11.79 -24.07 -17.22
CA LEU A 221 -13.10 -24.21 -17.87
C LEU A 221 -13.14 -23.42 -19.19
N PHE A 222 -12.71 -22.16 -19.18
CA PHE A 222 -12.64 -21.36 -20.40
C PHE A 222 -11.77 -21.99 -21.49
N MET A 223 -10.63 -22.58 -21.11
CA MET A 223 -9.79 -23.28 -22.09
C MET A 223 -10.47 -24.54 -22.65
N GLN A 224 -11.19 -25.29 -21.81
CA GLN A 224 -11.94 -26.48 -22.26
C GLN A 224 -13.08 -26.09 -23.21
N ASP A 225 -13.83 -25.04 -22.88
CA ASP A 225 -14.91 -24.52 -23.72
C ASP A 225 -14.37 -24.00 -25.06
N PHE A 226 -13.24 -23.29 -25.03
CA PHE A 226 -12.59 -22.81 -26.24
C PHE A 226 -12.15 -23.96 -27.16
N GLU A 227 -11.54 -25.01 -26.60
CA GLU A 227 -11.15 -26.19 -27.38
C GLU A 227 -12.37 -26.96 -27.91
N LYS A 228 -13.46 -27.01 -27.15
CA LYS A 228 -14.73 -27.60 -27.60
C LYS A 228 -15.31 -26.81 -28.77
N GLU A 229 -15.43 -25.49 -28.65
CA GLU A 229 -15.93 -24.62 -29.71
C GLU A 229 -15.08 -24.72 -30.98
N LYS A 230 -13.76 -24.80 -30.83
CA LYS A 230 -12.84 -25.02 -31.96
C LYS A 230 -13.13 -26.33 -32.70
N LYS A 231 -13.37 -27.43 -31.97
CA LYS A 231 -13.75 -28.73 -32.56
C LYS A 231 -15.11 -28.66 -33.24
N GLU A 232 -16.10 -28.06 -32.59
CA GLU A 232 -17.44 -27.88 -33.18
C GLU A 232 -17.39 -27.06 -34.47
N LYS A 233 -16.58 -25.99 -34.49
CA LYS A 233 -16.35 -25.18 -35.69
C LYS A 233 -15.70 -25.98 -36.82
N THR A 234 -14.77 -26.89 -36.51
CA THR A 234 -14.19 -27.76 -37.54
C THR A 234 -15.23 -28.72 -38.13
N VAL A 235 -16.06 -29.33 -37.28
CA VAL A 235 -17.16 -30.21 -37.71
C VAL A 235 -18.16 -29.45 -38.58
N TYR A 236 -18.56 -28.25 -38.17
CA TYR A 236 -19.50 -27.42 -38.94
C TYR A 236 -18.93 -27.05 -40.31
N LYS A 237 -17.64 -26.72 -40.40
CA LYS A 237 -16.96 -26.45 -41.68
C LYS A 237 -16.94 -27.67 -42.60
N GLU A 238 -16.70 -28.86 -42.06
CA GLU A 238 -16.75 -30.10 -42.85
C GLU A 238 -18.16 -30.41 -43.33
N GLN A 239 -19.18 -30.25 -42.47
CA GLN A 239 -20.57 -30.40 -42.87
C GLN A 239 -20.97 -29.40 -43.97
N LEU A 240 -20.49 -28.16 -43.89
CA LEU A 240 -20.74 -27.15 -44.92
C LEU A 240 -20.11 -27.55 -46.26
N ARG A 241 -18.84 -28.00 -46.26
CA ARG A 241 -18.18 -28.52 -47.47
C ARG A 241 -18.92 -29.72 -48.08
N ALA A 242 -19.42 -30.63 -47.25
CA ALA A 242 -20.22 -31.76 -47.72
C ALA A 242 -21.52 -31.28 -48.37
N LYS A 243 -22.24 -30.33 -47.74
CA LYS A 243 -23.43 -29.71 -48.31
C LYS A 243 -23.14 -29.01 -49.63
N ASP A 244 -22.06 -28.24 -49.73
CA ASP A 244 -21.64 -27.57 -50.97
C ASP A 244 -21.35 -28.60 -52.08
N SER A 245 -20.70 -29.72 -51.77
CA SER A 245 -20.48 -30.81 -52.72
C SER A 245 -21.80 -31.45 -53.18
N THR A 246 -22.76 -31.67 -52.29
CA THR A 246 -24.07 -32.21 -52.68
C THR A 246 -24.88 -31.21 -53.50
N LYS A 247 -24.83 -29.92 -53.15
CA LYS A 247 -25.46 -28.84 -53.89
C LYS A 247 -24.92 -28.79 -55.31
N PHE A 248 -23.60 -28.85 -55.47
CA PHE A 248 -22.93 -28.90 -56.77
C PHE A 248 -23.44 -30.08 -57.63
N HIS A 249 -23.55 -31.28 -57.06
CA HIS A 249 -24.10 -32.44 -57.77
C HIS A 249 -25.58 -32.27 -58.17
N LEU A 250 -26.39 -31.63 -57.32
CA LEU A 250 -27.79 -31.36 -57.63
C LEU A 250 -27.93 -30.29 -58.73
N GLU A 251 -27.08 -29.26 -58.73
CA GLU A 251 -27.02 -28.24 -59.78
C GLU A 251 -26.64 -28.86 -61.12
N ASP A 252 -25.62 -29.72 -61.17
CA ASP A 252 -25.22 -30.45 -62.38
C ASP A 252 -26.37 -31.34 -62.91
N LYS A 253 -27.07 -32.04 -62.00
CA LYS A 253 -28.24 -32.86 -62.37
C LYS A 253 -29.40 -32.02 -62.89
N LEU A 254 -29.66 -30.85 -62.28
CA LEU A 254 -30.69 -29.91 -62.76
C LEU A 254 -30.34 -29.42 -64.17
N GLN A 255 -29.08 -29.04 -64.39
CA GLN A 255 -28.62 -28.59 -65.71
C GLN A 255 -28.77 -29.70 -66.76
N SER A 256 -28.44 -30.95 -66.41
CA SER A 256 -28.69 -32.11 -67.29
C SER A 256 -30.17 -32.27 -67.62
N LEU A 257 -31.07 -32.18 -66.63
CA LEU A 257 -32.52 -32.30 -66.86
C LEU A 257 -33.09 -31.14 -67.67
N GLU A 258 -32.60 -29.92 -67.48
CA GLU A 258 -32.98 -28.75 -68.28
C GLU A 258 -32.60 -28.94 -69.75
N THR A 259 -31.40 -29.44 -70.03
CA THR A 259 -30.99 -29.75 -71.42
C THR A 259 -31.86 -30.86 -72.04
N GLU A 260 -32.20 -31.90 -71.26
CA GLU A 260 -33.07 -32.97 -71.74
C GLU A 260 -34.49 -32.46 -72.06
N LEU A 261 -35.06 -31.62 -71.18
CA LEU A 261 -36.34 -30.96 -71.41
C LEU A 261 -36.31 -30.07 -72.65
N GLN A 262 -35.23 -29.31 -72.86
CA GLN A 262 -35.08 -28.47 -74.05
C GLN A 262 -35.03 -29.31 -75.33
N VAL A 263 -34.34 -30.45 -75.31
CA VAL A 263 -34.34 -31.40 -76.44
C VAL A 263 -35.74 -31.95 -76.71
N LYS A 264 -36.47 -32.34 -75.65
CA LYS A 264 -37.85 -32.84 -75.77
C LYS A 264 -38.82 -31.78 -76.29
N ASP A 265 -38.71 -30.54 -75.84
CA ASP A 265 -39.52 -29.42 -76.34
C ASP A 265 -39.27 -29.18 -77.85
N ASN A 266 -38.00 -29.21 -78.26
CA ASN A 266 -37.64 -29.12 -79.69
C ASN A 266 -38.21 -30.29 -80.51
N GLN A 267 -38.17 -31.52 -79.97
CA GLN A 267 -38.78 -32.70 -80.62
C GLN A 267 -40.31 -32.57 -80.73
N LEU A 268 -40.97 -32.04 -79.71
CA LEU A 268 -42.41 -31.80 -79.71
C LEU A 268 -42.80 -30.74 -80.73
N LYS A 269 -42.07 -29.62 -80.80
CA LYS A 269 -42.26 -28.57 -81.80
C LYS A 269 -42.09 -29.11 -83.22
N ALA A 270 -41.09 -29.96 -83.46
CA ALA A 270 -40.92 -30.64 -84.75
C ALA A 270 -42.11 -31.54 -85.08
N SER A 271 -42.61 -32.31 -84.11
CA SER A 271 -43.78 -33.18 -84.29
C SER A 271 -45.06 -32.39 -84.55
N LEU A 272 -45.27 -31.26 -83.87
CA LEU A 272 -46.37 -30.34 -84.13
C LEU A 272 -46.33 -29.79 -85.55
N LYS A 273 -45.15 -29.38 -86.03
CA LYS A 273 -44.98 -28.91 -87.42
C LYS A 273 -45.30 -30.01 -88.43
N GLN A 274 -44.92 -31.27 -88.17
CA GLN A 274 -45.31 -32.40 -89.00
C GLN A 274 -46.83 -32.60 -89.02
N LEU A 275 -47.49 -32.52 -87.87
CA LEU A 275 -48.95 -32.60 -87.78
C LEU A 275 -49.66 -31.48 -88.55
N GLU A 276 -49.14 -30.26 -88.50
CA GLU A 276 -49.67 -29.12 -89.25
C GLU A 276 -49.57 -29.35 -90.77
N ILE A 277 -48.44 -29.85 -91.26
CA ILE A 277 -48.26 -30.23 -92.67
C ILE A 277 -49.27 -31.33 -93.06
N LEU A 278 -49.44 -32.34 -92.21
CA LEU A 278 -50.43 -33.41 -92.45
C LEU A 278 -51.87 -32.87 -92.45
N GLN A 279 -52.22 -31.95 -91.57
CA GLN A 279 -53.53 -31.28 -91.56
C GLN A 279 -53.76 -30.48 -92.85
N GLN A 280 -52.78 -29.69 -93.30
CA GLN A 280 -52.86 -28.97 -94.57
C GLN A 280 -53.08 -29.94 -95.75
N LYS A 281 -52.40 -31.08 -95.75
CA LYS A 281 -52.59 -32.13 -96.75
C LYS A 281 -53.99 -32.74 -96.70
N ILE A 282 -54.54 -33.02 -95.51
CA ILE A 282 -55.91 -33.51 -95.35
C ILE A 282 -56.92 -32.49 -95.88
N VAL A 283 -56.72 -31.19 -95.60
CA VAL A 283 -57.58 -30.12 -96.12
C VAL A 283 -57.51 -30.06 -97.65
N GLY A 284 -56.31 -30.15 -98.23
CA GLY A 284 -56.10 -30.24 -99.67
C GLY A 284 -56.88 -31.41 -100.28
N LEU A 285 -56.67 -32.62 -99.77
CA LEU A 285 -57.39 -33.83 -100.20
C LEU A 285 -58.91 -33.71 -100.02
N LYS A 286 -59.39 -33.07 -98.94
CA LYS A 286 -60.83 -32.81 -98.72
C LYS A 286 -61.41 -31.88 -99.77
N ASN A 287 -60.66 -30.85 -100.17
CA ASN A 287 -61.08 -29.90 -101.19
C ASN A 287 -61.08 -30.55 -102.57
N GLU A 288 -60.07 -31.34 -102.91
CA GLU A 288 -60.05 -32.17 -104.11
C GLU A 288 -61.26 -33.11 -104.16
N LEU A 289 -61.56 -33.80 -103.04
CA LEU A 289 -62.73 -34.65 -102.93
C LEU A 289 -64.05 -33.87 -103.07
N ARG A 290 -64.14 -32.63 -102.55
CA ARG A 290 -65.30 -31.75 -102.73
C ARG A 290 -65.46 -31.30 -104.17
N GLU A 291 -64.37 -30.98 -104.86
CA GLU A 291 -64.39 -30.60 -106.26
C GLU A 291 -64.79 -31.79 -107.14
N GLU A 292 -64.30 -33.00 -106.87
CA GLU A 292 -64.78 -34.21 -107.55
C GLU A 292 -66.27 -34.47 -107.26
N LYS A 293 -66.74 -34.27 -106.03
CA LYS A 293 -68.17 -34.32 -105.70
C LYS A 293 -68.99 -33.21 -106.37
N ARG A 294 -68.45 -32.00 -106.54
CA ARG A 294 -69.08 -30.88 -107.25
C ARG A 294 -69.16 -31.15 -108.74
N LYS A 295 -68.11 -31.70 -109.36
CA LYS A 295 -68.14 -32.18 -110.76
C LYS A 295 -69.17 -33.30 -110.93
N ALA A 296 -69.29 -34.20 -109.95
CA ALA A 296 -70.32 -35.23 -109.93
C ALA A 296 -71.75 -34.67 -109.71
N ALA A 297 -71.91 -33.60 -108.93
CA ALA A 297 -73.19 -32.93 -108.66
C ALA A 297 -73.62 -31.95 -109.78
N ALA A 298 -72.67 -31.28 -110.44
CA ALA A 298 -72.90 -30.41 -111.60
C ALA A 298 -73.38 -31.21 -112.84
N ASN A 299 -73.18 -32.53 -112.83
CA ASN A 299 -73.75 -33.45 -113.80
C ASN A 299 -75.20 -33.91 -113.45
N ARG A 300 -75.84 -33.31 -112.44
CA ARG A 300 -77.16 -33.75 -111.93
C ARG A 300 -78.09 -32.59 -111.57
N GLN A 301 -78.52 -31.87 -112.61
CA GLN A 301 -79.81 -31.14 -112.80
C GLN A 301 -80.16 -29.96 -111.85
N LEU A 302 -80.62 -28.79 -112.33
CA LEU A 302 -81.86 -28.43 -113.06
C LEU A 302 -83.15 -28.73 -112.26
N TYR A 303 -83.93 -27.67 -111.95
CA TYR A 303 -85.24 -27.62 -111.24
C TYR A 303 -85.16 -27.88 -109.71
N GLN A 304 -85.90 -27.26 -108.78
CA GLN A 304 -87.12 -26.43 -108.79
C GLN A 304 -87.30 -25.71 -107.41
N SER A 305 -88.31 -24.83 -107.36
CA SER A 305 -88.85 -23.96 -106.30
C SER A 305 -89.44 -24.60 -105.03
N GLY A 306 -89.57 -23.84 -103.92
CA GLY A 306 -90.55 -24.10 -102.84
C GLY A 306 -90.25 -23.43 -101.48
N VAL A 307 -91.29 -23.00 -100.73
CA VAL A 307 -91.31 -22.01 -99.60
C VAL A 307 -91.59 -22.69 -98.22
N PRO A 308 -92.09 -22.03 -97.14
CA PRO A 308 -91.49 -21.31 -95.97
C PRO A 308 -91.59 -22.04 -94.57
N THR A 309 -91.28 -21.30 -93.47
CA THR A 309 -91.58 -21.50 -92.01
C THR A 309 -90.48 -22.23 -91.19
N ALA A 310 -90.22 -22.02 -89.89
CA ALA A 310 -90.44 -21.00 -88.85
C ALA A 310 -89.60 -21.44 -87.60
N PHE A 311 -89.53 -20.62 -86.55
CA PHE A 311 -89.11 -20.91 -85.14
C PHE A 311 -87.63 -20.75 -84.69
N TYR A 312 -87.46 -19.76 -83.78
CA TYR A 312 -86.45 -19.55 -82.72
C TYR A 312 -86.51 -20.67 -81.62
N PRO A 313 -85.67 -20.75 -80.53
CA PRO A 313 -84.83 -19.72 -79.90
C PRO A 313 -83.48 -20.14 -79.19
N SER A 314 -82.71 -19.11 -78.80
CA SER A 314 -82.05 -18.87 -77.49
C SER A 314 -80.88 -19.67 -76.90
N ASN A 315 -79.80 -18.90 -76.66
CA ASN A 315 -79.10 -18.61 -75.39
C ASN A 315 -78.59 -19.74 -74.47
N ALA A 316 -77.30 -19.66 -74.15
CA ALA A 316 -76.67 -19.55 -72.80
C ALA A 316 -75.21 -20.03 -72.91
N GLY A 317 -74.21 -19.47 -72.25
CA GLY A 317 -74.21 -18.56 -71.14
C GLY A 317 -72.84 -17.91 -70.91
N LYS A 318 -72.90 -16.90 -70.06
CA LYS A 318 -71.85 -16.05 -69.51
C LYS A 318 -70.75 -16.87 -68.81
N PRO A 319 -69.66 -16.21 -68.41
CA PRO A 319 -69.39 -16.26 -66.98
C PRO A 319 -69.41 -14.88 -66.32
N TYR A 320 -69.77 -14.97 -65.04
CA TYR A 320 -69.96 -13.90 -64.09
C TYR A 320 -68.68 -13.14 -63.77
N SER A 321 -68.91 -11.86 -63.50
CA SER A 321 -68.18 -10.94 -62.65
C SER A 321 -67.81 -11.51 -61.28
N THR A 322 -66.60 -11.19 -60.82
CA THR A 322 -66.25 -10.84 -59.43
C THR A 322 -65.06 -9.88 -59.50
N LEU A 323 -65.28 -8.60 -59.25
CA LEU A 323 -65.07 -7.91 -57.97
C LEU A 323 -63.61 -7.63 -57.65
N SER A 324 -63.43 -6.43 -57.07
CA SER A 324 -62.29 -5.99 -56.28
C SER A 324 -61.09 -5.54 -57.11
N SER A 325 -60.42 -4.42 -56.87
CA SER A 325 -60.58 -3.23 -56.03
C SER A 325 -59.19 -2.60 -56.09
N SER A 326 -59.14 -1.27 -56.04
CA SER A 326 -57.99 -0.51 -55.51
C SER A 326 -56.61 -0.83 -56.08
N GLN A 327 -56.25 -0.02 -57.08
CA GLN A 327 -55.01 0.76 -57.07
C GLN A 327 -54.33 0.79 -55.69
N PHE A 328 -53.18 0.14 -55.56
CA PHE A 328 -52.18 0.50 -54.57
C PHE A 328 -50.91 0.89 -55.30
N ALA A 329 -50.67 2.19 -55.33
CA ALA A 329 -49.38 2.77 -55.64
C ALA A 329 -48.36 2.27 -54.61
N LEU A 330 -47.34 1.55 -55.07
CA LEU A 330 -46.12 1.32 -54.30
C LEU A 330 -45.32 2.63 -54.28
N GLY A 331 -45.66 3.51 -53.33
CA GLY A 331 -44.73 4.53 -52.88
C GLY A 331 -43.55 3.89 -52.13
N PRO A 332 -42.38 4.54 -52.10
CA PRO A 332 -41.20 4.01 -51.41
C PRO A 332 -41.50 3.83 -49.92
N ARG A 333 -41.28 2.61 -49.41
CA ARG A 333 -41.38 2.27 -47.99
C ARG A 333 -40.31 3.06 -47.23
N ARG A 334 -40.73 4.14 -46.58
CA ARG A 334 -39.89 4.83 -45.58
C ARG A 334 -39.69 3.88 -44.39
N GLY A 335 -38.44 3.73 -43.95
CA GLY A 335 -38.09 2.92 -42.79
C GLY A 335 -38.71 3.48 -41.50
N PRO A 336 -38.82 2.68 -40.43
CA PRO A 336 -39.36 3.13 -39.16
C PRO A 336 -38.59 4.32 -38.55
N GLU A 337 -37.33 4.54 -38.93
CA GLU A 337 -36.51 5.70 -38.54
C GLU A 337 -37.11 7.06 -38.94
N GLU A 338 -37.90 7.12 -40.02
CA GLU A 338 -38.48 8.36 -40.53
C GLU A 338 -39.89 8.65 -39.97
N LEU A 339 -40.42 7.77 -39.10
CA LEU A 339 -41.78 7.90 -38.55
C LEU A 339 -41.78 8.59 -37.18
N PRO A 340 -42.58 9.66 -36.99
CA PRO A 340 -42.74 10.26 -35.68
C PRO A 340 -43.37 9.26 -34.71
N GLY A 341 -42.71 9.04 -33.56
CA GLY A 341 -43.15 8.09 -32.52
C GLY A 341 -42.55 6.69 -32.62
N ALA A 342 -41.65 6.45 -33.58
CA ALA A 342 -40.83 5.24 -33.61
C ALA A 342 -39.95 5.18 -32.34
N TRP A 343 -39.63 3.99 -31.88
CA TRP A 343 -38.89 3.80 -30.63
C TRP A 343 -37.78 2.78 -30.80
N THR A 344 -36.62 3.10 -30.24
CA THR A 344 -35.44 2.25 -30.27
C THR A 344 -35.49 1.26 -29.11
N CYS A 345 -35.29 -0.03 -29.42
CA CYS A 345 -35.19 -1.05 -28.39
C CYS A 345 -33.90 -0.86 -27.55
N PRO A 346 -33.97 -0.76 -26.21
CA PRO A 346 -32.78 -0.61 -25.38
C PRO A 346 -31.90 -1.87 -25.31
N ASP A 347 -32.43 -3.04 -25.64
CA ASP A 347 -31.69 -4.31 -25.57
C ASP A 347 -30.91 -4.61 -26.86
N CYS A 348 -31.57 -4.52 -28.02
CA CYS A 348 -30.98 -4.87 -29.32
C CYS A 348 -30.77 -3.69 -30.28
N THR A 349 -31.10 -2.46 -29.87
CA THR A 349 -30.95 -1.20 -30.65
C THR A 349 -31.78 -1.10 -31.92
N TYR A 350 -32.64 -2.08 -32.23
CA TYR A 350 -33.54 -2.03 -33.39
C TYR A 350 -34.64 -0.96 -33.23
N ILE A 351 -34.90 -0.19 -34.29
CA ILE A 351 -35.94 0.85 -34.33
C ILE A 351 -37.28 0.21 -34.73
N ASN A 352 -38.23 0.17 -33.80
CA ASN A 352 -39.56 -0.39 -34.03
C ASN A 352 -40.56 0.68 -34.48
N TYR A 353 -41.59 0.25 -35.21
CA TYR A 353 -42.69 1.12 -35.62
C TYR A 353 -43.46 1.69 -34.40
N PRO A 354 -44.04 2.90 -34.51
CA PRO A 354 -44.70 3.58 -33.39
C PRO A 354 -45.81 2.76 -32.69
N ASP A 355 -46.54 1.96 -33.48
CA ASP A 355 -47.67 1.12 -33.07
C ASP A 355 -47.25 -0.20 -32.39
N ARG A 356 -45.98 -0.58 -32.50
CA ARG A 356 -45.45 -1.78 -31.85
C ARG A 356 -45.29 -1.56 -30.35
N THR A 357 -45.83 -2.48 -29.56
CA THR A 357 -45.61 -2.57 -28.10
C THR A 357 -44.55 -3.59 -27.72
N VAL A 358 -43.97 -4.30 -28.69
CA VAL A 358 -42.95 -5.34 -28.50
C VAL A 358 -41.92 -5.21 -29.62
N CYS A 359 -40.64 -5.45 -29.33
CA CYS A 359 -39.57 -5.38 -30.30
C CYS A 359 -39.63 -6.55 -31.30
N ASP A 360 -39.57 -6.26 -32.60
CA ASP A 360 -39.63 -7.25 -33.68
C ASP A 360 -38.39 -8.19 -33.72
N ILE A 361 -37.27 -7.81 -33.10
CA ILE A 361 -36.02 -8.60 -33.11
C ILE A 361 -35.87 -9.45 -31.85
N CYS A 362 -35.98 -8.85 -30.66
CA CYS A 362 -35.69 -9.51 -29.38
C CYS A 362 -36.91 -9.80 -28.52
N GLY A 363 -38.10 -9.28 -28.87
CA GLY A 363 -39.32 -9.51 -28.09
C GLY A 363 -39.47 -8.63 -26.85
N LEU A 364 -38.62 -7.63 -26.64
CA LEU A 364 -38.73 -6.72 -25.49
C LEU A 364 -39.96 -5.80 -25.60
N THR A 365 -40.77 -5.70 -24.55
CA THR A 365 -41.95 -4.82 -24.48
C THR A 365 -41.58 -3.33 -24.36
N LYS A 366 -42.24 -2.48 -25.14
CA LYS A 366 -42.18 -1.01 -25.08
C LYS A 366 -42.68 -0.56 -23.72
N SER A 367 -41.77 -0.13 -22.85
CA SER A 367 -42.12 0.44 -21.54
C SER A 367 -42.89 1.75 -21.75
N LEU A 368 -44.21 1.70 -21.56
CA LEU A 368 -45.07 2.87 -21.58
C LEU A 368 -44.93 3.63 -20.26
N GLY A 369 -44.06 4.65 -20.24
CA GLY A 369 -44.02 5.68 -19.20
C GLY A 369 -43.30 5.30 -17.91
N ALA A 370 -42.01 5.63 -17.84
CA ALA A 370 -41.38 6.06 -16.60
C ALA A 370 -40.65 7.37 -16.92
N GLU A 371 -41.37 8.47 -16.71
CA GLU A 371 -40.77 9.79 -16.59
C GLU A 371 -39.92 9.81 -15.30
N SER A 372 -38.68 10.28 -15.43
CA SER A 372 -37.68 10.49 -14.36
C SER A 372 -36.96 9.24 -13.83
N LEU A 373 -35.82 8.93 -14.45
CA LEU A 373 -34.57 8.67 -13.73
C LEU A 373 -33.43 9.23 -14.58
N GLN A 374 -32.92 10.39 -14.15
CA GLN A 374 -31.69 10.98 -14.62
C GLN A 374 -30.56 9.95 -14.46
N TYR A 375 -30.09 9.37 -15.56
CA TYR A 375 -28.77 8.77 -15.61
C TYR A 375 -27.77 9.92 -15.73
N GLU A 376 -27.29 10.30 -14.55
CA GLU A 376 -26.06 11.04 -14.36
C GLU A 376 -24.96 10.42 -15.24
N THR A 377 -24.35 11.27 -16.04
CA THR A 377 -23.25 10.96 -16.95
C THR A 377 -22.09 10.33 -16.19
N GLY A 378 -21.99 9.01 -16.23
CA GLY A 378 -20.80 8.26 -15.82
C GLY A 378 -19.72 8.35 -16.89
N GLU A 379 -18.86 9.36 -16.77
CA GLU A 379 -17.62 9.48 -17.52
C GLU A 379 -16.76 8.21 -17.41
N LEU A 380 -16.20 7.82 -18.55
CA LEU A 380 -15.10 6.88 -18.70
C LEU A 380 -13.89 7.30 -17.84
N GLN A 381 -13.72 6.70 -16.66
CA GLN A 381 -12.44 6.79 -15.95
C GLN A 381 -11.48 5.71 -16.44
N SER A 382 -10.57 6.17 -17.30
CA SER A 382 -9.34 5.49 -17.66
C SER A 382 -8.46 5.27 -16.44
N ARG A 383 -7.82 4.10 -16.43
CA ARG A 383 -6.65 3.76 -15.62
C ARG A 383 -5.58 4.85 -15.70
N GLY A 384 -5.03 5.29 -14.55
CA GLY A 384 -3.87 6.17 -14.55
C GLY A 384 -3.38 6.70 -13.19
N ASN A 385 -2.59 5.87 -12.50
CA ASN A 385 -1.48 6.20 -11.59
C ASN A 385 -1.72 6.83 -10.19
N PRO A 386 -1.04 6.31 -9.13
CA PRO A 386 -1.05 6.87 -7.78
C PRO A 386 0.17 7.78 -7.51
N GLN A 387 -0.07 9.00 -7.02
CA GLN A 387 0.92 9.79 -6.30
C GLN A 387 0.41 10.18 -4.91
N LEU A 388 1.01 9.53 -3.91
CA LEU A 388 1.70 10.15 -2.78
C LEU A 388 1.14 11.49 -2.22
N ASN A 389 0.56 11.35 -1.02
CA ASN A 389 1.12 11.89 0.25
C ASN A 389 0.53 13.19 0.84
N MET A 390 0.07 13.03 2.09
CA MET A 390 0.23 13.93 3.24
C MET A 390 -0.69 15.17 3.36
N GLY A 391 -1.95 14.91 3.77
CA GLY A 391 -2.73 15.86 4.57
C GLY A 391 -2.29 15.80 6.04
N ARG A 392 -1.68 16.88 6.54
CA ARG A 392 -1.51 17.14 7.98
C ARG A 392 -2.82 17.69 8.53
N ASN A 393 -3.43 16.98 9.49
CA ASN A 393 -4.36 17.57 10.44
C ASN A 393 -3.69 17.53 11.81
N VAL A 394 -3.44 18.72 12.36
CA VAL A 394 -2.99 18.96 13.72
C VAL A 394 -4.26 19.13 14.58
N PRO A 395 -4.42 18.41 15.69
CA PRO A 395 -5.46 18.73 16.66
C PRO A 395 -4.95 19.84 17.57
N ASP A 396 -5.61 21.01 17.51
CA ASP A 396 -5.34 22.10 18.44
C ASP A 396 -6.04 21.86 19.77
N ARG A 397 -5.29 22.18 20.82
CA ARG A 397 -5.46 21.70 22.19
C ARG A 397 -6.25 22.71 22.99
N ALA A 398 -7.33 22.26 23.61
CA ALA A 398 -8.04 23.00 24.64
C ALA A 398 -7.13 23.25 25.85
N SER A 399 -7.09 24.50 26.30
CA SER A 399 -6.63 24.87 27.65
C SER A 399 -7.49 26.02 28.13
N ASP A 400 -8.48 25.66 28.94
CA ASP A 400 -9.16 26.53 29.89
C ASP A 400 -8.21 26.83 31.05
N VAL A 401 -8.04 28.10 31.39
CA VAL A 401 -7.53 28.56 32.68
C VAL A 401 -8.46 29.67 33.14
N GLU A 402 -9.46 29.31 33.94
CA GLU A 402 -10.18 30.24 34.79
C GLU A 402 -9.32 30.55 36.01
N VAL A 403 -9.06 31.84 36.20
CA VAL A 403 -8.46 32.43 37.39
C VAL A 403 -9.62 32.84 38.26
N ASP A 404 -9.74 32.25 39.45
CA ASP A 404 -10.63 32.76 40.48
C ASP A 404 -9.89 33.03 41.78
N SER A 405 -10.27 34.16 42.35
CA SER A 405 -9.65 34.84 43.49
C SER A 405 -10.27 34.36 44.80
N ALA A 406 -9.44 34.08 45.80
CA ALA A 406 -9.76 34.18 47.23
C ALA A 406 -8.47 34.22 48.05
#